data_AF-A0A151JSA0-F1
#
_entry.id   AF-A0A151JSA0-F1
#
_cell.length_a   1.000
_cell.length_b   1.000
_cell.length_c   1.000
_cell.angle_alpha   90.00
_cell.angle_beta   90.00
_cell.angle_gamma   90.00
#
_symmetry.space_group_name_H-M   'P 1'
#
loop_
_entity.id
_entity.type
_entity.pdbx_description
1 polymer ?
#
loop_
_entity_poly.entity_id
_entity_poly.type
_entity_poly.pdbx_seq_one_letter_code
_entity_poly.pdbx_strand_id
1 'polypeptide(L)'
;MLKDRMIGPHFLPPRLNAQAYGEFITNDLPRLLEDVPLHVRQTLIYQHDGAPAEMLDARFPERWIGRDGPIIWPPRSPDLNVLDYFIWGHIKQLIEHRRDNQEHEVREAIIAAFDTITPDMAHRATRQIVRRAELFVQARGRHFEQLLN
;
A
#
# COMPACT_ATOMS: atom_id res chain seq x y z
N MET A 1 0.65 -5.32 0.87
CA MET A 1 -0.33 -6.42 0.73
C MET A 1 -0.11 -7.07 -0.63
N LEU A 2 -0.24 -8.40 -0.70
CA LEU A 2 -0.04 -9.20 -1.90
C LEU A 2 -1.12 -10.27 -1.95
N LYS A 3 -2.11 -10.09 -2.84
CA LYS A 3 -3.33 -10.91 -2.88
C LYS A 3 -4.05 -10.92 -1.52
N ASP A 4 -4.08 -12.06 -0.86
CA ASP A 4 -4.68 -12.33 0.45
C ASP A 4 -3.68 -12.16 1.61
N ARG A 5 -2.40 -11.87 1.33
CA ARG A 5 -1.36 -11.75 2.36
C ARG A 5 -1.04 -10.30 2.68
N MET A 6 -1.07 -9.98 3.97
CA MET A 6 -0.49 -8.75 4.50
C MET A 6 1.03 -8.86 4.60
N ILE A 7 1.75 -7.80 4.23
CA ILE A 7 3.20 -7.69 4.33
C ILE A 7 3.48 -6.44 5.15
N GLY A 8 4.21 -6.58 6.26
CA GLY A 8 4.43 -5.52 7.25
C GLY A 8 3.59 -5.70 8.53
N PRO A 9 3.28 -4.60 9.27
CA PRO A 9 3.64 -3.23 8.94
C PRO A 9 5.15 -2.98 9.09
N HIS A 10 5.66 -1.95 8.42
CA HIS A 10 7.04 -1.48 8.61
C HIS A 10 7.01 0.01 8.91
N PHE A 11 7.71 0.42 9.96
CA PHE A 11 7.74 1.81 10.39
C PHE A 11 8.96 2.53 9.81
N LEU A 12 8.69 3.45 8.89
CA LEU A 12 9.70 4.34 8.34
C LEU A 12 10.15 5.39 9.38
N PRO A 13 11.32 6.02 9.19
CA PRO A 13 11.78 7.09 10.07
C PRO A 13 10.80 8.28 10.05
N PRO A 14 10.70 9.06 11.17
CA PRO A 14 9.77 10.19 11.27
C PRO A 14 9.96 11.26 10.18
N ARG A 15 11.18 11.40 9.66
CA ARG A 15 11.51 12.25 8.52
C ARG A 15 11.95 11.37 7.37
N LEU A 16 11.04 11.11 6.45
CA LEU A 16 11.34 10.35 5.25
C LEU A 16 11.97 11.26 4.19
N ASN A 17 13.14 10.86 3.69
CA ASN A 17 13.79 11.49 2.55
C ASN A 17 14.14 10.43 1.49
N ALA A 18 14.63 10.86 0.33
CA ALA A 18 14.99 9.97 -0.77
C ALA A 18 16.00 8.89 -0.38
N GLN A 19 17.00 9.22 0.45
CA GLN A 19 18.01 8.28 0.93
C GLN A 19 17.40 7.22 1.84
N ALA A 20 16.71 7.62 2.90
CA ALA A 20 16.08 6.71 3.86
C ALA A 20 15.05 5.80 3.18
N TYR A 21 14.30 6.33 2.21
CA TYR A 21 13.39 5.51 1.41
C TYR A 21 14.16 4.54 0.49
N GLY A 22 15.26 4.97 -0.11
CA GLY A 22 16.14 4.12 -0.91
C GLY A 22 16.74 2.96 -0.11
N GLU A 23 17.15 3.22 1.13
CA GLU A 23 17.60 2.21 2.08
C GLU A 23 16.50 1.19 2.37
N PHE A 24 15.26 1.65 2.63
CA PHE A 24 14.12 0.76 2.81
C PHE A 24 13.88 -0.15 1.58
N ILE A 25 13.82 0.41 0.37
CA ILE A 25 13.59 -0.37 -0.86
C ILE A 25 14.70 -1.40 -1.11
N THR A 26 15.95 -1.03 -0.81
CA THR A 26 17.11 -1.86 -1.11
C THR A 26 17.32 -2.95 -0.07
N ASN A 27 17.16 -2.63 1.22
CA ASN A 27 17.59 -3.47 2.33
C ASN A 27 16.43 -4.11 3.10
N ASP A 28 15.37 -3.36 3.39
CA ASP A 28 14.30 -3.82 4.28
C ASP A 28 13.15 -4.50 3.53
N LEU A 29 12.72 -3.93 2.41
CA LEU A 29 11.67 -4.49 1.57
C LEU A 29 11.99 -5.94 1.12
N PRO A 30 13.20 -6.31 0.67
CA PRO A 30 13.53 -7.71 0.40
C PRO A 30 13.33 -8.65 1.60
N ARG A 31 13.65 -8.19 2.82
CA ARG A 31 13.47 -8.99 4.05
C ARG A 31 11.99 -9.19 4.34
N LEU A 32 11.18 -8.13 4.19
CA LEU A 32 9.72 -8.23 4.32
C LEU A 32 9.08 -9.19 3.30
N LEU A 33 9.76 -9.43 2.17
CA LEU A 33 9.30 -10.33 1.12
C LEU A 33 9.99 -11.71 1.15
N GLU A 34 10.75 -12.05 2.19
CA GLU A 34 11.56 -13.28 2.20
C GLU A 34 10.72 -14.55 2.07
N ASP A 35 9.56 -14.57 2.73
CA ASP A 35 8.59 -15.67 2.67
C ASP A 35 7.72 -15.66 1.40
N VAL A 36 7.89 -14.68 0.51
CA VAL A 36 7.14 -14.63 -0.74
C VAL A 36 7.86 -15.50 -1.76
N PRO A 37 7.19 -16.49 -2.38
CA PRO A 37 7.80 -17.35 -3.38
C PRO A 37 8.47 -16.54 -4.50
N LEU A 38 9.65 -16.97 -4.94
CA LEU A 38 10.49 -16.23 -5.87
C LEU A 38 9.74 -15.86 -7.17
N HIS A 39 8.96 -16.78 -7.73
CA HIS A 39 8.18 -16.54 -8.95
C HIS A 39 7.14 -15.43 -8.78
N VAL A 40 6.59 -15.26 -7.57
CA VAL A 40 5.67 -14.15 -7.25
C VAL A 40 6.46 -12.85 -7.11
N ARG A 41 7.63 -12.86 -6.46
CA ARG A 41 8.49 -11.67 -6.36
C ARG A 41 8.98 -11.16 -7.72
N GLN A 42 9.28 -12.06 -8.65
CA GLN A 42 9.72 -11.73 -10.01
C GLN A 42 8.63 -11.07 -10.86
N THR A 43 7.37 -11.34 -10.56
CA THR A 43 6.21 -10.82 -11.30
C THR A 43 5.44 -9.74 -10.54
N LEU A 44 5.90 -9.39 -9.33
CA LEU A 44 5.27 -8.37 -8.49
C LEU A 44 5.34 -6.99 -9.17
N ILE A 45 4.22 -6.28 -9.15
CA ILE A 45 4.13 -4.87 -9.52
C ILE A 45 4.10 -4.06 -8.22
N TYR A 46 5.03 -3.13 -8.06
CA TYR A 46 5.13 -2.28 -6.87
C TYR A 46 4.36 -0.97 -7.07
N GLN A 47 3.43 -0.63 -6.20
CA GLN A 47 2.69 0.62 -6.28
C GLN A 47 3.15 1.61 -5.19
N HIS A 48 3.34 2.88 -5.54
CA HIS A 48 3.55 3.96 -4.56
C HIS A 48 2.93 5.30 -5.02
N ASP A 49 3.14 6.37 -4.25
CA ASP A 49 2.63 7.73 -4.57
C ASP A 49 3.71 8.84 -4.67
N GLY A 50 5.02 8.55 -4.71
CA GLY A 50 5.99 9.64 -4.94
C GLY A 50 7.45 9.47 -4.47
N ALA A 51 7.97 8.26 -4.39
CA ALA A 51 9.41 8.04 -4.24
C ALA A 51 10.21 8.30 -5.53
N PRO A 52 11.55 8.43 -5.45
CA PRO A 52 12.40 8.64 -6.62
C PRO A 52 12.27 7.49 -7.62
N ALA A 53 11.97 7.82 -8.88
CA ALA A 53 11.78 6.85 -9.97
C ALA A 53 13.01 5.96 -10.18
N GLU A 54 14.21 6.53 -10.12
CA GLU A 54 15.49 5.85 -10.41
C GLU A 54 15.69 4.56 -9.57
N MET A 55 15.33 4.60 -8.28
CA MET A 55 15.48 3.44 -7.39
C MET A 55 14.48 2.33 -7.72
N LEU A 56 13.27 2.71 -8.14
CA LEU A 56 12.24 1.76 -8.51
C LEU A 56 12.49 1.14 -9.88
N ASP A 57 13.05 1.88 -10.83
CA ASP A 57 13.47 1.34 -12.12
C ASP A 57 14.56 0.27 -11.96
N ALA A 58 15.52 0.51 -11.06
CA ALA A 58 16.56 -0.47 -10.76
C ALA A 58 16.00 -1.75 -10.11
N ARG A 59 14.99 -1.64 -9.24
CA ARG A 59 14.49 -2.77 -8.44
C ARG A 59 13.29 -3.50 -9.06
N PHE A 60 12.42 -2.76 -9.73
CA PHE A 60 11.17 -3.20 -10.32
C PHE A 60 11.07 -2.73 -11.78
N PRO A 61 12.03 -3.09 -12.66
CA PRO A 61 12.05 -2.61 -14.04
C PRO A 61 10.73 -2.93 -14.73
N GLU A 62 10.10 -1.91 -15.31
CA GLU A 62 8.78 -1.93 -15.95
C GLU A 62 7.61 -2.46 -15.09
N ARG A 63 7.83 -2.64 -13.78
CA ARG A 63 6.90 -3.28 -12.84
C ARG A 63 6.64 -2.42 -11.62
N TRP A 64 6.46 -1.13 -11.82
CA TRP A 64 5.97 -0.26 -10.75
C TRP A 64 4.98 0.78 -11.24
N ILE A 65 4.07 1.14 -10.34
CA ILE A 65 2.97 2.07 -10.52
C ILE A 65 3.28 3.34 -9.73
N GLY A 66 3.22 4.49 -10.39
CA GLY A 66 3.42 5.80 -9.77
C GLY A 66 3.25 6.94 -10.77
N ARG A 67 3.46 8.18 -10.31
CA ARG A 67 3.28 9.38 -11.13
C ARG A 67 4.19 9.40 -12.37
N ASP A 68 5.44 9.01 -12.19
CA ASP A 68 6.49 9.03 -13.21
C ASP A 68 6.96 7.60 -13.54
N GLY A 69 6.10 6.60 -13.29
CA GLY A 69 6.42 5.20 -13.47
C GLY A 69 6.04 4.63 -14.84
N PRO A 70 6.54 3.44 -15.18
CA PRO A 70 6.21 2.73 -16.42
C PRO A 70 4.72 2.39 -16.49
N ILE A 71 4.05 2.24 -15.35
CA ILE A 71 2.60 2.11 -15.26
C ILE A 71 2.07 3.37 -14.58
N ILE A 72 1.39 4.21 -15.35
CA ILE A 72 0.94 5.53 -14.89
C ILE A 72 -0.17 5.37 -13.86
N TRP A 73 0.02 6.01 -12.70
CA TRP A 73 -1.04 6.21 -11.71
C TRP A 73 -1.73 7.56 -11.91
N PRO A 74 -3.07 7.63 -12.00
CA PRO A 74 -3.76 8.90 -12.12
C PRO A 74 -3.54 9.74 -10.85
N PRO A 75 -3.25 11.04 -10.98
CA PRO A 75 -3.03 11.91 -9.82
C PRO A 75 -4.29 11.99 -8.95
N ARG A 76 -4.10 12.12 -7.63
CA ARG A 76 -5.18 12.29 -6.64
C ARG A 76 -6.26 11.20 -6.69
N SER A 77 -5.84 9.94 -6.85
CA SER A 77 -6.76 8.80 -6.92
C SER A 77 -6.58 7.84 -5.72
N PRO A 78 -6.85 8.29 -4.47
CA PRO A 78 -6.83 7.41 -3.30
C PRO A 78 -7.85 6.27 -3.42
N ASP A 79 -8.94 6.49 -4.16
CA ASP A 79 -10.00 5.51 -4.42
C ASP A 79 -9.52 4.24 -5.13
N LEU A 80 -8.33 4.28 -5.72
CA LEU A 80 -7.71 3.16 -6.42
C LEU A 80 -6.59 2.48 -5.59
N ASN A 81 -6.11 3.11 -4.52
CA ASN A 81 -5.05 2.57 -3.65
C ASN A 81 -5.66 1.81 -2.47
N VAL A 82 -5.36 0.51 -2.34
CA VAL A 82 -5.94 -0.32 -1.27
C VAL A 82 -5.52 0.14 0.12
N LEU A 83 -4.33 0.75 0.24
CA LEU A 83 -3.92 1.29 1.52
C LEU A 83 -4.88 2.41 1.96
N ASP A 84 -5.25 3.29 1.02
CA ASP A 84 -6.07 4.47 1.29
C ASP A 84 -7.56 4.12 1.50
N TYR A 85 -8.18 3.35 0.60
CA TYR A 85 -9.62 3.08 0.70
C TYR A 85 -9.98 1.98 1.72
N PHE A 86 -9.00 1.20 2.22
CA PHE A 86 -9.28 0.09 3.13
C PHE A 86 -8.37 0.10 4.36
N ILE A 87 -7.05 -0.09 4.20
CA ILE A 87 -6.14 -0.38 5.33
C ILE A 87 -6.13 0.77 6.35
N TRP A 88 -5.97 2.01 5.90
CA TRP A 88 -5.90 3.16 6.80
C TRP A 88 -7.24 3.45 7.48
N GLY A 89 -8.36 3.25 6.79
CA GLY A 89 -9.69 3.36 7.39
C GLY A 89 -9.90 2.31 8.50
N HIS A 90 -9.55 1.05 8.22
CA HIS A 90 -9.67 -0.06 9.17
C HIS A 90 -8.80 0.14 10.41
N ILE A 91 -7.52 0.47 10.23
CA ILE A 91 -6.58 0.71 11.34
C ILE A 91 -7.05 1.90 12.18
N LYS A 92 -7.41 3.02 11.53
CA LYS A 92 -7.85 4.23 12.23
C LYS A 92 -9.08 3.96 13.09
N GLN A 93 -10.07 3.24 12.57
CA GLN A 93 -11.28 2.88 13.33
C GLN A 93 -10.96 2.10 14.62
N LEU A 94 -9.97 1.20 14.59
CA LEU A 94 -9.61 0.38 15.75
C LEU A 94 -8.81 1.16 16.81
N ILE A 95 -8.11 2.23 16.43
CA ILE A 95 -7.22 2.95 17.33
C ILE A 95 -7.71 4.37 17.69
N GLU A 96 -8.75 4.90 17.04
CA GLU A 96 -9.17 6.31 17.21
C GLU A 96 -9.51 6.71 18.65
N HIS A 97 -9.94 5.73 19.45
CA HIS A 97 -10.34 5.98 20.84
C HIS A 97 -9.15 6.07 21.82
N ARG A 98 -7.91 5.82 21.35
CA ARG A 98 -6.68 5.93 22.15
C ARG A 98 -6.14 7.36 22.11
N ARG A 99 -6.58 8.21 23.04
CA ARG A 99 -6.37 9.67 22.97
C ARG A 99 -5.04 10.20 23.51
N ASP A 100 -4.34 9.45 24.37
CA ASP A 100 -3.20 9.98 25.14
C ASP A 100 -1.97 9.03 25.16
N ASN A 101 -1.77 8.30 24.07
CA ASN A 101 -0.78 7.23 24.04
C ASN A 101 0.62 7.73 23.66
N GLN A 102 1.65 7.17 24.31
CA GLN A 102 3.05 7.38 23.89
C GLN A 102 3.30 6.78 22.51
N GLU A 103 4.32 7.25 21.79
CA GLU A 103 4.64 6.76 20.43
C GLU A 103 4.73 5.22 20.36
N HIS A 104 5.36 4.60 21.37
CA HIS A 104 5.47 3.15 21.47
C HIS A 104 4.10 2.46 21.52
N GLU A 105 3.20 2.95 22.37
CA GLU A 105 1.85 2.40 22.53
C GLU A 105 1.00 2.56 21.27
N VAL A 106 1.20 3.65 20.52
CA VAL A 106 0.55 3.85 19.22
C VAL A 106 1.10 2.84 18.19
N ARG A 107 2.42 2.62 18.15
CA ARG A 107 3.02 1.61 17.27
C ARG A 107 2.50 0.21 17.56
N GLU A 108 2.42 -0.18 18.83
CA GLU A 108 1.83 -1.45 19.25
C GLU A 108 0.35 -1.56 18.85
N ALA A 109 -0.42 -0.48 19.02
CA ALA A 109 -1.81 -0.45 18.59
C ALA A 109 -1.96 -0.60 17.07
N ILE A 110 -1.08 0.01 16.28
CA ILE A 110 -1.05 -0.13 14.81
C ILE A 110 -0.75 -1.58 14.42
N ILE A 111 0.24 -2.22 15.06
CA ILE A 111 0.58 -3.64 14.80
C ILE A 111 -0.63 -4.52 15.13
N ALA A 112 -1.20 -4.36 16.34
CA ALA A 112 -2.36 -5.15 16.75
C ALA A 112 -3.56 -4.95 15.82
N ALA A 113 -3.83 -3.72 15.37
CA ALA A 113 -4.89 -3.43 14.41
C ALA A 113 -4.60 -4.05 13.04
N PHE A 114 -3.35 -4.00 12.58
CA PHE A 114 -2.93 -4.61 11.32
C PHE A 114 -3.10 -6.14 11.35
N ASP A 115 -2.79 -6.79 12.47
CA ASP A 115 -2.95 -8.24 12.66
C ASP A 115 -4.42 -8.71 12.66
N THR A 116 -5.37 -7.79 12.84
CA THR A 116 -6.81 -8.12 12.69
C THR A 116 -7.25 -8.28 11.23
N ILE A 117 -6.42 -7.89 10.27
CA ILE A 117 -6.76 -7.96 8.84
C ILE A 117 -6.62 -9.40 8.38
N THR A 118 -7.76 -10.07 8.25
CA THR A 118 -7.81 -11.47 7.81
C THR A 118 -7.44 -11.62 6.33
N PRO A 119 -6.99 -12.81 5.89
CA PRO A 119 -6.72 -13.07 4.47
C PRO A 119 -7.92 -12.80 3.56
N ASP A 120 -9.13 -13.10 4.03
CA ASP A 120 -10.38 -12.85 3.32
C ASP A 120 -10.67 -11.35 3.16
N MET A 121 -10.39 -10.53 4.18
CA MET A 121 -10.45 -9.06 4.06
C MET A 121 -9.44 -8.53 3.04
N ALA A 122 -8.19 -8.97 3.13
CA ALA A 122 -7.12 -8.58 2.20
C ALA A 122 -7.45 -8.99 0.75
N HIS A 123 -7.98 -10.20 0.56
CA HIS A 123 -8.42 -10.71 -0.75
C HIS A 123 -9.58 -9.92 -1.33
N ARG A 124 -10.60 -9.60 -0.51
CA ARG A 124 -11.70 -8.73 -0.95
C ARG A 124 -11.19 -7.37 -1.38
N ALA A 125 -10.33 -6.76 -0.56
CA ALA A 125 -9.77 -5.45 -0.84
C ALA A 125 -8.97 -5.47 -2.16
N THR A 126 -8.00 -6.39 -2.33
CA THR A 126 -7.23 -6.48 -3.58
C THR A 126 -8.08 -6.70 -4.83
N ARG A 127 -9.14 -7.52 -4.76
CA ARG A 127 -10.03 -7.73 -5.92
C ARG A 127 -10.85 -6.50 -6.29
N GLN A 128 -11.11 -5.58 -5.36
CA GLN A 128 -11.85 -4.37 -5.67
C GLN A 128 -11.06 -3.39 -6.55
N ILE A 129 -9.73 -3.52 -6.66
CA ILE A 129 -8.92 -2.62 -7.49
C ILE A 129 -9.43 -2.57 -8.93
N VAL A 130 -9.72 -3.73 -9.54
CA VAL A 130 -10.19 -3.80 -10.93
C VAL A 130 -11.54 -3.10 -11.07
N ARG A 131 -12.48 -3.40 -10.18
CA ARG A 131 -13.81 -2.79 -10.20
C ARG A 131 -13.75 -1.28 -9.98
N ARG A 132 -12.90 -0.82 -9.06
CA ARG A 132 -12.68 0.61 -8.77
C ARG A 132 -12.06 1.32 -9.98
N ALA A 133 -11.09 0.68 -10.64
CA ALA A 133 -10.49 1.22 -11.88
C ALA A 133 -11.51 1.32 -13.03
N GLU A 134 -12.35 0.30 -13.22
CA GLU A 134 -13.44 0.33 -14.20
C GLU A 134 -14.42 1.50 -13.93
N LEU A 135 -14.84 1.65 -12.68
CA LEU A 135 -15.75 2.72 -12.28
C LEU A 135 -15.11 4.11 -12.42
N PHE A 136 -13.83 4.26 -12.10
CA PHE A 136 -13.07 5.49 -12.32
C PHE A 136 -13.05 5.88 -13.81
N VAL A 137 -12.82 4.91 -14.71
CA VAL A 137 -12.87 5.13 -16.16
C VAL A 137 -14.28 5.52 -16.60
N GLN A 138 -15.32 4.81 -16.14
CA GLN A 138 -16.72 5.13 -16.46
C GLN A 138 -17.12 6.53 -15.97
N ALA A 139 -16.67 6.92 -14.78
CA ALA A 139 -16.91 8.23 -14.21
C ALA A 139 -16.09 9.36 -14.87
N ARG A 140 -15.18 9.01 -15.80
CA ARG A 140 -14.21 9.92 -16.44
C ARG A 140 -13.33 10.66 -15.42
N GLY A 141 -12.85 9.92 -14.42
CA GLY A 141 -11.99 10.45 -13.35
C GLY A 141 -12.71 11.25 -12.27
N ARG A 142 -14.05 11.24 -12.24
CA ARG A 142 -14.85 11.83 -11.14
C ARG A 142 -15.08 10.82 -10.03
N HIS A 143 -15.54 11.30 -8.87
CA HIS A 143 -15.92 10.46 -7.74
C HIS A 143 -16.93 9.39 -8.15
N PHE A 144 -16.67 8.15 -7.75
CA PHE A 144 -17.46 6.97 -8.14
C PHE A 144 -17.81 6.06 -6.95
N GLU A 145 -17.46 6.46 -5.72
CA GLU A 145 -17.65 5.63 -4.52
C GLU A 145 -19.12 5.24 -4.30
N GLN A 146 -20.05 6.10 -4.70
CA GLN A 146 -21.50 5.84 -4.68
C GLN A 146 -21.93 4.66 -5.59
N LEU A 147 -21.05 4.19 -6.48
CA LEU A 147 -21.28 3.10 -7.42
C LEU A 147 -20.66 1.78 -6.95
N LEU A 148 -19.97 1.79 -5.80
CA LEU A 148 -19.44 0.61 -5.14
C LEU A 148 -20.53 0.00 -4.25
N ASN A 149 -21.29 -0.95 -4.81
CA ASN A 149 -22.22 -1.79 -4.05
C ASN A 149 -21.48 -2.93 -3.34
#